data_AF-A0A817EXQ7-F1
#
_entry.id   AF-A0A817EXQ7-F1
#
_cell.length_a   1.000
_cell.length_b   1.000
_cell.length_c   1.000
_cell.angle_alpha   90.00
_cell.angle_beta   90.00
_cell.angle_gamma   90.00
#
_symmetry.space_group_name_H-M   'P 1'
#
loop_
_entity.id
_entity.type
_entity.pdbx_description
1 polymer ?
#
loop_
_entity_poly.entity_id
_entity_poly.type
_entity_poly.pdbx_seq_one_letter_code
_entity_poly.pdbx_strand_id
1 'polypeptide(L)'
;MHCYSIVKIFIGKFIGQRFVKNKDVGLILIYDSKGFIAGIQMGIPASMINDTYYKFSQQKMFNRDTVLGIDVYILTAYFIDPKTICTSDGNTIHRERNDIGTALWLQNGTDPIGDSSLIPIHQAEADKTQWVKGACFPSMGVHYWYDNRLDSDCERYFPSFLMYNKGKLTGFGWAILGKYDFTKRTEFPPLPAISSFLKPVPTCMPDKYHQVGGFTTMHIYFNTAPWNLIC
;
A
#
# COMPACT_ATOMS: atom_id res chain seq x y z
N MET A 1 6.36 -15.51 -22.52
CA MET A 1 6.02 -16.19 -21.26
C MET A 1 7.21 -16.04 -20.32
N HIS A 2 7.22 -15.00 -19.48
CA HIS A 2 8.26 -14.73 -18.48
C HIS A 2 7.63 -13.96 -17.29
N CYS A 3 8.09 -13.95 -16.03
CA CYS A 3 8.98 -14.86 -15.26
C CYS A 3 10.18 -15.46 -16.01
N TYR A 4 11.33 -14.78 -15.99
CA TYR A 4 12.49 -15.19 -16.78
C TYR A 4 13.05 -16.55 -16.33
N SER A 5 13.31 -17.39 -17.33
CA SER A 5 13.85 -18.74 -17.16
C SER A 5 15.25 -18.72 -16.52
N ILE A 6 15.45 -19.61 -15.54
CA ILE A 6 16.71 -20.20 -15.07
C ILE A 6 17.83 -19.19 -14.71
N VAL A 7 18.05 -19.02 -13.40
CA VAL A 7 19.21 -18.36 -12.76
C VAL A 7 19.46 -16.92 -13.22
N LYS A 8 18.69 -15.97 -12.68
CA LYS A 8 19.03 -14.54 -12.70
C LYS A 8 18.78 -13.86 -11.36
N ILE A 9 19.75 -13.04 -10.97
CA ILE A 9 19.63 -12.01 -9.91
C ILE A 9 18.40 -11.15 -10.20
N PHE A 10 17.64 -10.79 -9.16
CA PHE A 10 16.39 -10.03 -9.28
C PHE A 10 16.64 -8.55 -9.68
N ILE A 11 16.89 -8.31 -10.96
CA ILE A 11 16.93 -6.96 -11.55
C ILE A 11 15.50 -6.56 -11.96
N GLY A 12 14.61 -6.44 -10.97
CA GLY A 12 13.22 -6.03 -11.16
C GLY A 12 12.69 -5.39 -9.88
N LYS A 13 12.17 -4.16 -9.99
CA LYS A 13 11.68 -3.36 -8.85
C LYS A 13 10.36 -3.89 -8.24
N PHE A 14 9.82 -4.96 -8.80
CA PHE A 14 8.67 -5.72 -8.33
C PHE A 14 8.73 -7.12 -8.97
N ILE A 15 7.92 -8.08 -8.51
CA ILE A 15 7.80 -9.41 -9.12
C ILE A 15 6.36 -9.70 -9.58
N GLY A 16 6.21 -10.40 -10.70
CA GLY A 16 4.91 -10.71 -11.35
C GLY A 16 4.67 -9.89 -12.63
N GLN A 17 3.45 -9.96 -13.16
CA GLN A 17 3.03 -9.27 -14.39
C GLN A 17 1.98 -8.20 -14.10
N ARG A 18 2.17 -6.98 -14.61
CA ARG A 18 1.22 -5.87 -14.41
C ARG A 18 0.04 -5.94 -15.38
N PHE A 19 -1.14 -5.63 -14.86
CA PHE A 19 -2.33 -5.28 -15.65
C PHE A 19 -2.84 -3.89 -15.23
N VAL A 20 -3.05 -3.01 -16.21
CA VAL A 20 -3.53 -1.64 -15.99
C VAL A 20 -4.88 -1.48 -16.67
N LYS A 21 -5.96 -1.42 -15.90
CA LYS A 21 -7.31 -1.26 -16.46
C LYS A 21 -7.51 0.18 -16.95
N ASN A 22 -8.01 0.36 -18.16
CA ASN A 22 -8.35 1.68 -18.73
C ASN A 22 -7.20 2.73 -18.71
N LYS A 23 -5.93 2.29 -18.70
CA LYS A 23 -4.74 3.14 -18.53
C LYS A 23 -4.65 3.92 -17.19
N ASP A 24 -5.45 3.54 -16.20
CA ASP A 24 -5.48 4.13 -14.87
C ASP A 24 -4.31 3.62 -14.01
N VAL A 25 -3.19 4.35 -13.99
CA VAL A 25 -2.01 4.00 -13.19
C VAL A 25 -2.24 4.07 -11.67
N GLY A 26 -3.37 4.64 -11.22
CA GLY A 26 -3.78 4.65 -9.82
C GLY A 26 -4.17 3.27 -9.28
N LEU A 27 -4.50 2.32 -10.16
CA LEU A 27 -4.74 0.93 -9.80
C LEU A 27 -4.13 -0.02 -10.84
N ILE A 28 -3.03 -0.63 -10.44
CA ILE A 28 -2.32 -1.65 -11.21
C ILE A 28 -2.43 -2.97 -10.45
N LEU A 29 -2.92 -4.02 -11.10
CA LEU A 29 -2.93 -5.37 -10.52
C LEU A 29 -1.64 -6.10 -10.91
N ILE A 30 -1.07 -6.85 -9.98
CA ILE A 30 0.04 -7.78 -10.23
C ILE A 30 -0.54 -9.19 -10.32
N TYR A 31 -0.14 -9.93 -11.34
CA TYR A 31 -0.47 -11.33 -11.57
C TYR A 31 0.76 -12.24 -11.43
N ASP A 32 0.55 -13.47 -10.96
CA ASP A 32 1.58 -14.51 -10.87
C ASP A 32 1.90 -15.16 -12.25
N SER A 33 2.79 -16.17 -12.24
CA SER A 33 3.11 -16.99 -13.42
C SER A 33 1.92 -17.78 -14.00
N LYS A 34 0.79 -17.81 -13.28
CA LYS A 34 -0.37 -18.69 -13.50
C LYS A 34 -1.65 -17.95 -13.88
N GLY A 35 -1.65 -16.62 -13.88
CA GLY A 35 -2.80 -15.76 -14.19
C GLY A 35 -3.70 -15.40 -13.01
N PHE A 36 -3.26 -15.62 -11.76
CA PHE A 36 -3.98 -15.22 -10.55
C PHE A 36 -3.42 -13.90 -10.01
N ILE A 37 -4.28 -13.10 -9.36
CA ILE A 37 -3.85 -11.85 -8.72
C ILE A 37 -2.90 -12.22 -7.57
N ALA A 38 -1.70 -11.64 -7.59
CA ALA A 38 -0.65 -11.83 -6.60
C ALA A 38 -0.34 -10.55 -5.81
N GLY A 39 -0.86 -9.40 -6.25
CA GLY A 39 -0.61 -8.12 -5.60
C GLY A 39 -1.27 -6.94 -6.31
N ILE A 40 -0.96 -5.74 -5.82
CA ILE A 40 -1.55 -4.48 -6.21
C ILE A 40 -0.52 -3.35 -6.10
N GLN A 41 -0.64 -2.37 -6.98
CA GLN A 41 0.22 -1.20 -7.06
C GLN A 41 -0.60 0.08 -7.26
N MET A 42 -0.10 1.18 -6.70
CA MET A 42 -0.54 2.54 -7.02
C MET A 42 0.66 3.29 -7.60
N GLY A 43 0.56 3.71 -8.87
CA GLY A 43 1.55 4.57 -9.51
C GLY A 43 1.09 6.02 -9.50
N ILE A 44 1.83 6.88 -8.80
CA ILE A 44 1.61 8.33 -8.76
C ILE A 44 2.44 8.97 -9.88
N PRO A 45 1.84 9.71 -10.83
CA PRO A 45 2.59 10.38 -11.89
C PRO A 45 3.69 11.30 -11.35
N ALA A 46 4.91 11.09 -11.82
CA ALA A 46 6.09 11.85 -11.42
C ALA A 46 5.92 13.37 -11.63
N SER A 47 5.18 13.77 -12.66
CA SER A 47 4.88 15.15 -13.00
C SER A 47 4.00 15.89 -11.99
N MET A 48 3.31 15.18 -11.09
CA MET A 48 2.51 15.79 -10.01
C MET A 48 3.28 15.94 -8.69
N ILE A 49 4.47 15.36 -8.59
CA ILE A 49 5.21 15.27 -7.33
C ILE A 49 6.22 16.43 -7.20
N ASN A 50 6.26 17.03 -6.01
CA ASN A 50 7.22 18.06 -5.65
C ASN A 50 8.03 17.63 -4.40
N ASP A 51 9.20 17.06 -4.66
CA ASP A 51 10.18 16.60 -3.65
C ASP A 51 10.74 17.73 -2.75
N THR A 52 10.42 19.00 -3.03
CA THR A 52 10.74 20.12 -2.11
C THR A 52 10.02 19.93 -0.78
N TYR A 53 8.75 19.53 -0.80
CA TYR A 53 7.89 19.52 0.39
C TYR A 53 7.71 18.13 1.00
N TYR A 54 7.62 17.05 0.23
CA TYR A 54 7.58 15.69 0.78
C TYR A 54 8.54 14.79 0.01
N LYS A 55 9.40 14.06 0.74
CA LYS A 55 10.64 13.50 0.17
C LYS A 55 10.41 12.13 -0.49
N PHE A 56 9.60 12.08 -1.54
CA PHE A 56 9.30 10.83 -2.28
C PHE A 56 10.57 10.07 -2.68
N SER A 57 11.55 10.74 -3.31
CA SER A 57 12.82 10.12 -3.75
C SER A 57 13.70 9.58 -2.62
N GLN A 58 13.48 9.99 -1.36
CA GLN A 58 14.24 9.52 -0.20
C GLN A 58 13.54 8.39 0.56
N GLN A 59 12.29 8.06 0.21
CA GLN A 59 11.46 7.08 0.91
C GLN A 59 11.43 5.76 0.16
N LYS A 60 11.94 4.70 0.80
CA LYS A 60 12.13 3.38 0.17
C LYS A 60 10.83 2.72 -0.34
N MET A 61 9.67 3.04 0.24
CA MET A 61 8.36 2.59 -0.24
C MET A 61 8.05 3.06 -1.67
N PHE A 62 8.55 4.22 -2.10
CA PHE A 62 8.23 4.84 -3.39
C PHE A 62 9.23 4.46 -4.48
N ASN A 63 8.97 3.35 -5.16
CA ASN A 63 9.82 2.87 -6.25
C ASN A 63 9.58 3.65 -7.55
N ARG A 64 10.61 4.29 -8.11
CA ARG A 64 10.55 4.91 -9.46
C ARG A 64 10.37 3.86 -10.55
N ASP A 65 9.44 4.07 -11.47
CA ASP A 65 9.25 3.18 -12.63
C ASP A 65 8.57 3.92 -13.80
N THR A 66 8.44 3.27 -14.95
CA THR A 66 7.70 3.79 -16.12
C THR A 66 6.58 2.81 -16.49
N VAL A 67 5.33 3.24 -16.39
CA VAL A 67 4.14 2.41 -16.67
C VAL A 67 3.35 3.03 -17.81
N LEU A 68 3.13 2.27 -18.89
CA LEU A 68 2.47 2.75 -20.12
C LEU A 68 3.09 4.03 -20.72
N GLY A 69 4.40 4.22 -20.54
CA GLY A 69 5.12 5.43 -20.97
C GLY A 69 5.03 6.62 -20.00
N ILE A 70 4.37 6.44 -18.85
CA ILE A 70 4.26 7.45 -17.79
C ILE A 70 5.25 7.13 -16.69
N ASP A 71 6.15 8.07 -16.40
CA ASP A 71 7.03 8.00 -15.23
C ASP A 71 6.20 8.16 -13.94
N VAL A 72 6.40 7.23 -13.01
CA VAL A 72 5.63 7.11 -11.77
C VAL A 72 6.52 6.81 -10.57
N TYR A 73 6.05 7.20 -9.39
CA TYR A 73 6.47 6.59 -8.12
C TYR A 73 5.43 5.54 -7.73
N ILE A 74 5.87 4.33 -7.40
CA ILE A 74 5.02 3.17 -7.18
C ILE A 74 5.11 2.68 -5.73
N LEU A 75 3.94 2.56 -5.10
CA LEU A 75 3.73 1.77 -3.90
C LEU A 75 3.30 0.35 -4.32
N THR A 76 3.88 -0.69 -3.71
CA THR A 76 3.57 -2.10 -4.03
C THR A 76 3.15 -2.88 -2.79
N ALA A 77 2.06 -3.64 -2.91
CA ALA A 77 1.66 -4.66 -1.96
C ALA A 77 1.47 -6.01 -2.66
N TYR A 78 1.79 -7.11 -1.97
CA TYR A 78 1.55 -8.47 -2.44
C TYR A 78 0.59 -9.21 -1.52
N PHE A 79 -0.25 -10.08 -2.09
CA PHE A 79 -1.23 -10.89 -1.36
C PHE A 79 -0.74 -12.33 -1.05
N ILE A 80 0.44 -12.67 -1.58
CA ILE A 80 1.18 -13.91 -1.35
C ILE A 80 2.67 -13.59 -1.15
N ASP A 81 3.46 -14.55 -0.67
CA ASP A 81 4.91 -14.38 -0.53
C ASP A 81 5.54 -14.05 -1.90
N PRO A 82 6.23 -12.89 -2.05
CA PRO A 82 6.88 -12.49 -3.29
C PRO A 82 7.77 -13.57 -3.91
N LYS A 83 8.43 -14.40 -3.08
CA LYS A 83 9.30 -15.51 -3.54
C LYS A 83 8.55 -16.55 -4.37
N THR A 84 7.25 -16.69 -4.18
CA THR A 84 6.43 -17.72 -4.85
C THR A 84 5.77 -17.23 -6.15
N ILE A 85 5.71 -15.92 -6.39
CA ILE A 85 4.93 -15.31 -7.48
C ILE A 85 5.33 -15.81 -8.89
N CYS A 86 6.61 -16.14 -9.10
CA CYS A 86 7.12 -16.64 -10.38
C CYS A 86 7.50 -18.13 -10.39
N THR A 87 7.15 -18.92 -9.36
CA THR A 87 7.50 -20.35 -9.31
C THR A 87 6.46 -21.23 -10.01
N SER A 88 6.82 -22.50 -10.25
CA SER A 88 5.89 -23.52 -10.76
C SER A 88 4.75 -23.83 -9.80
N ASP A 89 5.06 -23.75 -8.50
CA ASP A 89 4.24 -24.23 -7.38
C ASP A 89 3.45 -23.09 -6.73
N GLY A 90 3.76 -21.84 -7.08
CA GLY A 90 3.02 -20.65 -6.70
C GLY A 90 1.53 -20.80 -7.01
N ASN A 91 0.70 -20.52 -6.00
CA ASN A 91 -0.76 -20.52 -6.08
C ASN A 91 -1.46 -21.85 -6.46
N THR A 92 -0.83 -23.01 -6.26
CA THR A 92 -1.56 -24.31 -6.31
C THR A 92 -2.75 -24.34 -5.34
N ILE A 93 -2.54 -23.94 -4.08
CA ILE A 93 -3.59 -23.89 -3.04
C ILE A 93 -4.68 -22.83 -3.35
N HIS A 94 -4.31 -21.71 -3.98
CA HIS A 94 -5.24 -20.61 -4.28
C HIS A 94 -6.17 -20.93 -5.45
N ARG A 95 -5.65 -21.66 -6.45
CA ARG A 95 -6.43 -22.23 -7.57
C ARG A 95 -7.59 -23.10 -7.12
N GLU A 96 -7.42 -23.85 -6.04
CA GLU A 96 -8.44 -24.77 -5.50
C GLU A 96 -9.53 -24.06 -4.68
N ARG A 97 -9.27 -22.83 -4.21
CA ARG A 97 -10.16 -22.11 -3.29
C ARG A 97 -10.84 -20.87 -3.88
N ASN A 98 -10.41 -20.42 -5.06
CA ASN A 98 -10.78 -19.11 -5.64
C ASN A 98 -10.42 -17.91 -4.74
N ASP A 99 -9.40 -18.06 -3.89
CA ASP A 99 -8.89 -17.01 -3.01
C ASP A 99 -7.84 -16.13 -3.72
N ILE A 100 -7.79 -14.84 -3.34
CA ILE A 100 -6.86 -13.84 -3.92
C ILE A 100 -5.48 -13.87 -3.26
N GLY A 101 -5.36 -14.43 -2.06
CA GLY A 101 -4.09 -14.49 -1.32
C GLY A 101 -4.22 -14.96 0.12
N THR A 102 -3.07 -15.22 0.76
CA THR A 102 -2.95 -15.74 2.13
C THR A 102 -2.36 -14.73 3.10
N ALA A 103 -1.77 -13.64 2.60
CA ALA A 103 -0.99 -12.68 3.38
C ALA A 103 -1.21 -11.26 2.85
N LEU A 104 -0.61 -10.27 3.54
CA LEU A 104 -0.34 -8.97 2.97
C LEU A 104 1.15 -8.68 3.19
N TRP A 105 1.86 -8.29 2.14
CA TRP A 105 3.24 -7.84 2.20
C TRP A 105 3.32 -6.43 1.64
N LEU A 106 4.03 -5.52 2.31
CA LEU A 106 4.31 -4.17 1.79
C LEU A 106 5.78 -4.07 1.38
N GLN A 107 6.05 -3.64 0.15
CA GLN A 107 7.41 -3.51 -0.37
C GLN A 107 8.02 -2.15 -0.01
N ASN A 108 9.08 -2.17 0.81
CA ASN A 108 9.76 -1.02 1.38
C ASN A 108 11.22 -0.89 0.88
N GLY A 109 11.39 -1.02 -0.44
CA GLY A 109 12.68 -0.93 -1.12
C GLY A 109 12.62 -1.49 -2.54
N THR A 110 13.78 -1.67 -3.16
CA THR A 110 13.90 -2.06 -4.58
C THR A 110 14.00 -3.57 -4.82
N ASP A 111 14.36 -4.36 -3.80
CA ASP A 111 14.31 -5.82 -3.86
C ASP A 111 12.91 -6.30 -3.42
N PRO A 112 12.06 -6.83 -4.31
CA PRO A 112 10.73 -7.29 -3.93
C PRO A 112 10.70 -8.48 -2.98
N ILE A 113 11.82 -9.21 -2.84
CA ILE A 113 11.95 -10.38 -1.96
C ILE A 113 12.62 -10.01 -0.64
N GLY A 114 13.68 -9.22 -0.69
CA GLY A 114 14.43 -8.76 0.49
C GLY A 114 13.79 -7.59 1.24
N ASP A 115 13.19 -6.64 0.53
CA ASP A 115 12.63 -5.40 1.10
C ASP A 115 11.10 -5.47 1.34
N SER A 116 10.46 -6.65 1.24
CA SER A 116 9.03 -6.83 1.51
C SER A 116 8.76 -7.29 2.95
N SER A 117 7.97 -6.50 3.68
CA SER A 117 7.59 -6.81 5.07
C SER A 117 6.22 -7.48 5.14
N LEU A 118 6.14 -8.64 5.78
CA LEU A 118 4.88 -9.32 6.10
C LEU A 118 4.07 -8.50 7.12
N ILE A 119 2.79 -8.31 6.83
CA ILE A 119 1.84 -7.65 7.71
C ILE A 119 1.16 -8.68 8.63
N PRO A 120 1.06 -8.42 9.94
CA PRO A 120 0.35 -9.31 10.86
C PRO A 120 -1.13 -9.46 10.49
N ILE A 121 -1.66 -10.68 10.55
CA ILE A 121 -3.07 -10.96 10.22
C ILE A 121 -3.97 -10.68 11.43
N HIS A 122 -3.44 -10.85 12.65
CA HIS A 122 -4.17 -10.56 13.87
C HIS A 122 -3.73 -9.24 14.50
N GLN A 123 -4.71 -8.46 14.98
CA GLN A 123 -4.47 -7.15 15.59
C GLN A 123 -3.54 -7.25 16.81
N ALA A 124 -3.70 -8.30 17.63
CA ALA A 124 -2.86 -8.57 18.81
C ALA A 124 -1.40 -8.97 18.47
N GLU A 125 -1.10 -9.24 17.20
CA GLU A 125 0.27 -9.38 16.68
C GLU A 125 0.80 -8.00 16.25
N ALA A 126 -0.01 -7.21 15.54
CA ALA A 126 0.33 -5.84 15.15
C ALA A 126 0.62 -4.93 16.35
N ASP A 127 -0.14 -5.07 17.44
CA ASP A 127 0.06 -4.39 18.73
C ASP A 127 1.44 -4.68 19.37
N LYS A 128 2.23 -5.63 18.84
CA LYS A 128 3.60 -5.98 19.26
C LYS A 128 4.69 -5.53 18.27
N THR A 129 4.35 -4.70 17.29
CA THR A 129 5.24 -4.23 16.21
C THR A 129 5.32 -2.71 16.17
N GLN A 130 5.96 -2.13 15.13
CA GLN A 130 5.97 -0.68 14.89
C GLN A 130 4.64 -0.15 14.33
N TRP A 131 3.62 -1.00 14.10
CA TRP A 131 2.28 -0.55 13.73
C TRP A 131 1.54 0.01 14.95
N VAL A 132 1.42 1.33 15.01
CA VAL A 132 0.75 2.05 16.11
C VAL A 132 -0.75 2.11 15.86
N LYS A 133 -1.53 1.72 16.87
CA LYS A 133 -2.99 1.76 16.84
C LYS A 133 -3.49 3.21 16.77
N GLY A 134 -4.17 3.53 15.66
CA GLY A 134 -4.85 4.79 15.42
C GLY A 134 -6.28 4.79 15.98
N ALA A 135 -7.18 5.46 15.26
CA ALA A 135 -8.59 5.53 15.64
C ALA A 135 -9.44 4.44 14.99
N CYS A 136 -10.57 4.14 15.64
CA CYS A 136 -11.71 3.52 15.01
C CYS A 136 -12.43 4.52 14.11
N PHE A 137 -12.60 4.19 12.83
CA PHE A 137 -13.49 4.92 11.93
C PHE A 137 -14.68 4.00 11.57
N PRO A 138 -15.94 4.36 11.91
CA PRO A 138 -17.11 3.56 11.57
C PRO A 138 -17.22 3.31 10.06
N SER A 139 -17.56 2.08 9.64
CA SER A 139 -17.55 1.61 8.24
C SER A 139 -16.16 1.42 7.59
N MET A 140 -15.07 1.54 8.34
CA MET A 140 -13.71 1.22 7.87
C MET A 140 -12.95 0.30 8.86
N GLY A 141 -13.20 0.44 10.17
CA GLY A 141 -12.55 -0.32 11.23
C GLY A 141 -11.46 0.46 11.97
N VAL A 142 -10.61 -0.27 12.70
CA VAL A 142 -9.49 0.31 13.46
C VAL A 142 -8.29 0.49 12.54
N HIS A 143 -7.86 1.74 12.35
CA HIS A 143 -6.69 2.08 11.57
C HIS A 143 -5.40 1.86 12.37
N TYR A 144 -4.33 1.41 11.71
CA TYR A 144 -2.98 1.30 12.27
C TYR A 144 -1.97 2.00 11.35
N TRP A 145 -1.02 2.71 11.95
CA TRP A 145 -0.08 3.61 11.27
C TRP A 145 1.35 3.28 11.69
N TYR A 146 2.25 3.15 10.72
CA TYR A 146 3.63 2.72 10.98
C TYR A 146 4.45 3.83 11.66
N ASP A 147 5.09 3.52 12.81
CA ASP A 147 5.97 4.42 13.59
C ASP A 147 5.36 5.82 13.87
N ASN A 148 4.05 5.84 14.10
CA ASN A 148 3.30 7.09 14.26
C ASN A 148 3.28 7.58 15.73
N ARG A 149 3.82 8.77 15.95
CA ARG A 149 3.98 9.44 17.25
C ARG A 149 3.77 10.95 17.11
N LEU A 150 3.69 11.68 18.22
CA LEU A 150 3.47 13.13 18.20
C LEU A 150 4.60 13.90 17.48
N ASP A 151 5.82 13.38 17.58
CA ASP A 151 7.07 13.90 17.01
C ASP A 151 7.51 13.14 15.73
N SER A 152 6.58 12.49 15.01
CA SER A 152 6.89 11.85 13.73
C SER A 152 7.38 12.86 12.68
N ASP A 153 8.29 12.43 11.81
CA ASP A 153 8.75 13.24 10.67
C ASP A 153 7.71 13.26 9.54
N CYS A 154 6.95 14.34 9.42
CA CYS A 154 5.98 14.53 8.35
C CYS A 154 6.62 14.71 6.95
N GLU A 155 7.94 14.87 6.81
CA GLU A 155 8.61 14.85 5.49
C GLU A 155 8.78 13.43 4.93
N ARG A 156 8.72 12.42 5.81
CA ARG A 156 8.98 11.01 5.55
C ARG A 156 7.88 10.08 6.10
N TYR A 157 6.66 10.60 6.18
CA TYR A 157 5.49 9.87 6.66
C TYR A 157 5.26 8.57 5.88
N PHE A 158 5.14 7.44 6.58
CA PHE A 158 5.00 6.12 5.95
C PHE A 158 3.68 6.04 5.15
N PRO A 159 3.72 5.75 3.84
CA PRO A 159 2.61 6.02 2.93
C PRO A 159 1.49 4.98 2.94
N SER A 160 1.29 4.26 4.05
CA SER A 160 0.29 3.19 4.17
C SER A 160 -0.23 3.01 5.59
N PHE A 161 -1.46 2.53 5.69
CA PHE A 161 -2.13 2.14 6.93
C PHE A 161 -2.78 0.76 6.79
N LEU A 162 -2.99 0.11 7.93
CA LEU A 162 -3.72 -1.16 8.00
C LEU A 162 -5.11 -0.93 8.59
N MET A 163 -6.07 -1.80 8.28
CA MET A 163 -7.40 -1.79 8.87
C MET A 163 -7.72 -3.15 9.50
N TYR A 164 -8.08 -3.12 10.79
CA TYR A 164 -8.53 -4.30 11.54
C TYR A 164 -9.99 -4.15 11.95
N ASN A 165 -10.72 -5.27 11.90
CA ASN A 165 -12.11 -5.38 12.33
C ASN A 165 -12.25 -6.69 13.10
N LYS A 166 -12.80 -6.64 14.33
CA LYS A 166 -12.92 -7.80 15.23
C LYS A 166 -11.59 -8.57 15.41
N GLY A 167 -10.49 -7.83 15.51
CA GLY A 167 -9.15 -8.40 15.76
C GLY A 167 -8.46 -9.05 14.55
N LYS A 168 -9.03 -8.99 13.34
CA LYS A 168 -8.44 -9.53 12.10
C LYS A 168 -8.25 -8.43 11.04
N LEU A 169 -7.15 -8.51 10.29
CA LEU A 169 -6.89 -7.65 9.13
C LEU A 169 -8.03 -7.79 8.11
N THR A 170 -8.70 -6.68 7.80
CA THR A 170 -9.83 -6.61 6.86
C THR A 170 -9.53 -5.79 5.60
N GLY A 171 -8.38 -5.14 5.57
CA GLY A 171 -7.93 -4.31 4.48
C GLY A 171 -6.70 -3.50 4.87
N PHE A 172 -6.26 -2.67 3.96
CA PHE A 172 -5.17 -1.70 4.14
C PHE A 172 -5.44 -0.51 3.21
N GLY A 173 -4.58 0.51 3.26
CA GLY A 173 -4.66 1.58 2.29
C GLY A 173 -3.34 2.28 2.06
N TRP A 174 -3.33 3.12 1.03
CA TRP A 174 -2.29 4.12 0.80
C TRP A 174 -2.73 5.44 1.41
N ALA A 175 -1.79 6.16 2.02
CA ALA A 175 -2.02 7.45 2.66
C ALA A 175 -0.82 8.37 2.42
N ILE A 176 -0.94 9.21 1.40
CA ILE A 176 0.15 10.02 0.87
C ILE A 176 -0.10 11.49 1.22
N LEU A 177 0.91 12.17 1.75
CA LEU A 177 0.87 13.61 1.94
C LEU A 177 0.90 14.32 0.58
N GLY A 178 -0.15 15.12 0.33
CA GLY A 178 -0.39 15.84 -0.91
C GLY A 178 -1.77 15.50 -1.49
N LYS A 179 -2.23 16.29 -2.47
CA LYS A 179 -3.47 16.03 -3.22
C LYS A 179 -3.14 15.59 -4.65
N TYR A 180 -3.42 14.33 -4.98
CA TYR A 180 -3.10 13.72 -6.28
C TYR A 180 -4.36 13.16 -6.95
N ASP A 181 -5.03 13.96 -7.79
CA ASP A 181 -6.33 13.67 -8.42
C ASP A 181 -6.26 13.08 -9.84
N PHE A 182 -5.16 12.37 -10.14
CA PHE A 182 -4.97 11.64 -11.41
C PHE A 182 -5.85 10.39 -11.57
N THR A 183 -6.56 9.96 -10.52
CA THR A 183 -7.45 8.80 -10.54
C THR A 183 -8.73 9.08 -9.74
N LYS A 184 -9.83 8.38 -10.07
CA LYS A 184 -11.12 8.47 -9.34
C LYS A 184 -11.19 7.52 -8.15
N ARG A 185 -10.10 6.85 -7.79
CA ARG A 185 -10.02 5.82 -6.74
C ARG A 185 -9.54 6.33 -5.39
N THR A 186 -9.08 7.57 -5.38
CA THR A 186 -8.53 8.22 -4.19
C THR A 186 -9.56 9.15 -3.56
N GLU A 187 -9.50 9.21 -2.24
CA GLU A 187 -10.23 10.14 -1.39
C GLU A 187 -9.28 11.27 -0.94
N PHE A 188 -9.85 12.43 -0.63
CA PHE A 188 -9.12 13.60 -0.15
C PHE A 188 -9.71 14.07 1.18
N PRO A 189 -9.43 13.38 2.30
CA PRO A 189 -10.01 13.72 3.58
C PRO A 189 -9.59 15.14 4.01
N PRO A 190 -10.52 16.01 4.42
CA PRO A 190 -10.18 17.34 4.88
C PRO A 190 -9.44 17.26 6.22
N LEU A 191 -8.58 18.24 6.52
CA LEU A 191 -7.75 18.25 7.74
C LEU A 191 -8.50 17.89 9.05
N PRO A 192 -9.73 18.37 9.33
CA PRO A 192 -10.47 17.98 10.53
C PRO A 192 -10.83 16.48 10.63
N ALA A 193 -10.85 15.75 9.50
CA ALA A 193 -11.13 14.33 9.48
C ALA A 193 -9.90 13.46 9.80
N ILE A 194 -8.67 14.02 9.75
CA ILE A 194 -7.42 13.28 9.99
C ILE A 194 -7.43 12.61 11.37
N SER A 195 -7.89 13.32 12.41
CA SER A 195 -7.97 12.81 13.79
C SER A 195 -9.01 11.70 13.99
N SER A 196 -9.89 11.45 13.01
CA SER A 196 -10.89 10.37 13.04
C SER A 196 -10.31 9.01 12.63
N PHE A 197 -9.12 8.97 12.02
CA PHE A 197 -8.39 7.73 11.68
C PHE A 197 -6.95 7.70 12.22
N LEU A 198 -6.27 8.84 12.28
CA LEU A 198 -4.89 8.98 12.77
C LEU A 198 -4.86 9.39 14.24
N LYS A 199 -4.31 8.54 15.10
CA LYS A 199 -4.06 8.84 16.53
C LYS A 199 -2.71 8.23 16.98
N PRO A 200 -1.86 8.97 17.70
CA PRO A 200 -1.87 10.42 17.81
C PRO A 200 -1.76 11.09 16.42
N VAL A 201 -2.20 12.35 16.28
CA VAL A 201 -1.89 13.13 15.07
C VAL A 201 -0.53 13.79 15.30
N PRO A 202 0.48 13.59 14.42
CA PRO A 202 1.78 14.27 14.54
C PRO A 202 1.61 15.78 14.57
N THR A 203 2.40 16.48 15.39
CA THR A 203 2.27 17.95 15.58
C THR A 203 2.54 18.72 14.29
N CYS A 204 3.41 18.22 13.42
CA CYS A 204 3.68 18.77 12.09
C CYS A 204 2.57 18.53 11.06
N MET A 205 1.58 17.67 11.33
CA MET A 205 0.60 17.23 10.33
C MET A 205 -0.27 18.37 9.76
N PRO A 206 -0.79 19.33 10.55
CA PRO A 206 -1.57 20.47 10.02
C PRO A 206 -0.76 21.34 9.06
N ASP A 207 0.43 21.80 9.50
CA ASP A 207 1.31 22.63 8.70
C ASP A 207 1.75 21.89 7.42
N LYS A 208 2.05 20.60 7.53
CA LYS A 208 2.42 19.79 6.38
C LYS A 208 1.27 19.64 5.41
N TYR A 209 0.07 19.28 5.88
CA TYR A 209 -1.16 19.18 5.07
C TYR A 209 -1.39 20.45 4.25
N HIS A 210 -1.23 21.64 4.86
CA HIS A 210 -1.34 22.91 4.16
C HIS A 210 -0.20 23.12 3.14
N GLN A 211 1.05 22.81 3.50
CA GLN A 211 2.21 22.94 2.63
C GLN A 211 2.14 22.04 1.38
N VAL A 212 1.67 20.80 1.50
CA VAL A 212 1.54 19.85 0.38
C VAL A 212 0.18 19.91 -0.32
N GLY A 213 -0.75 20.75 0.15
CA GLY A 213 -2.06 20.96 -0.46
C GLY A 213 -3.11 19.87 -0.18
N GLY A 214 -2.84 18.95 0.77
CA GLY A 214 -3.84 17.98 1.23
C GLY A 214 -3.27 16.62 1.67
N PHE A 215 -4.15 15.62 1.66
CA PHE A 215 -3.85 14.22 1.95
C PHE A 215 -4.61 13.36 0.94
N THR A 216 -3.96 12.33 0.39
CA THR A 216 -4.54 11.42 -0.62
C THR A 216 -4.60 10.03 -0.02
N THR A 217 -5.81 9.48 0.13
CA THR A 217 -6.02 8.11 0.63
C THR A 217 -6.62 7.20 -0.44
N MET A 218 -6.28 5.91 -0.42
CA MET A 218 -7.00 4.87 -1.18
C MET A 218 -7.18 3.64 -0.29
N HIS A 219 -8.42 3.21 -0.08
CA HIS A 219 -8.76 2.02 0.71
C HIS A 219 -8.82 0.76 -0.17
N ILE A 220 -8.21 -0.33 0.30
CA ILE A 220 -8.26 -1.66 -0.32
C ILE A 220 -8.81 -2.64 0.72
N TYR A 221 -10.01 -3.16 0.47
CA TYR A 221 -10.71 -4.07 1.38
C TYR A 221 -10.62 -5.53 0.93
N PHE A 222 -10.50 -6.44 1.90
CA PHE A 222 -10.55 -7.89 1.73
C PHE A 222 -11.93 -8.49 2.08
N ASN A 223 -12.96 -7.64 2.16
CA ASN A 223 -14.33 -7.94 2.55
C ASN A 223 -15.29 -7.51 1.43
N THR A 224 -16.33 -8.31 1.17
CA THR A 224 -17.38 -8.01 0.19
C THR A 224 -18.38 -6.93 0.65
N ALA A 225 -18.48 -6.68 1.97
CA ALA A 225 -19.33 -5.65 2.57
C ALA A 225 -18.52 -4.69 3.47
N PRO A 226 -17.60 -3.88 2.91
CA PRO A 226 -16.73 -3.00 3.68
C PRO A 226 -17.49 -1.93 4.50
N TRP A 227 -18.69 -1.52 4.06
CA TRP A 227 -19.52 -0.58 4.82
C TRP A 227 -20.02 -1.12 6.17
N ASN A 228 -19.95 -2.44 6.41
CA ASN A 228 -20.36 -3.09 7.66
C ASN A 228 -19.21 -3.26 8.67
N LEU A 229 -18.06 -2.62 8.45
CA LEU A 229 -16.90 -2.72 9.35
C LEU A 229 -17.12 -1.90 10.63
N ILE A 230 -16.93 -2.56 11.77
CA ILE A 230 -17.12 -2.02 13.12
C ILE A 230 -15.90 -2.32 13.99
N CYS A 231 -15.73 -1.50 15.00
CA CYS A 231 -14.80 -1.72 16.09
C CYS A 231 -15.57 -2.28 17.30
#